data_AF-A0A2E5IGL3-F1
#
_entry.id   AF-A0A2E5IGL3-F1
#
_cell.length_a   1.000
_cell.length_b   1.000
_cell.length_c   1.000
_cell.angle_alpha   90.00
_cell.angle_beta   90.00
_cell.angle_gamma   90.00
#
_symmetry.space_group_name_H-M   'P 1'
#
loop_
_entity.id
_entity.type
_entity.pdbx_description
1 polymer ?
#
loop_
_entity_poly.entity_id
_entity_poly.type
_entity_poly.pdbx_seq_one_letter_code
_entity_poly.pdbx_strand_id
1 'polypeptide(L)'
;MEGGEAKPSNRRRAVLMGALLLLSPWLLVQGWILVGAPTPEHTTMPECPEQTMNCASLSSSETVRMDAGLTTVIEANISEVWTAWEDWSEDNGLRDVLDDTQTDGERFSHRVAITPFWRFPDDVVVHFAVQGDDTAITLYSASRLGQSDLGVNPDRLENLHAALVAVQATN
;
A
#
# COMPACT_ATOMS: atom_id res chain seq x y z
N MET A 1 -27.16 -48.85 -9.35
CA MET A 1 -26.25 -47.93 -8.65
C MET A 1 -26.96 -46.60 -8.57
N GLU A 2 -27.51 -46.25 -7.41
CA GLU A 2 -27.93 -44.87 -7.13
C GLU A 2 -27.37 -44.51 -5.76
N GLY A 3 -26.50 -43.51 -5.74
CA GLY A 3 -25.78 -43.05 -4.57
C GLY A 3 -26.73 -42.31 -3.62
N GLY A 4 -26.90 -42.84 -2.42
CA GLY A 4 -27.59 -42.16 -1.34
C GLY A 4 -26.76 -40.98 -0.84
N GLU A 5 -27.17 -39.77 -1.21
CA GLU A 5 -26.60 -38.53 -0.68
C GLU A 5 -26.94 -38.42 0.83
N ALA A 6 -25.92 -38.48 1.69
CA ALA A 6 -26.12 -38.52 3.14
C ALA A 6 -26.64 -37.16 3.66
N LYS A 7 -27.91 -37.13 4.11
CA LYS A 7 -28.55 -35.95 4.71
C LYS A 7 -27.76 -35.48 5.96
N PRO A 8 -27.27 -34.23 6.01
CA PRO A 8 -26.49 -33.74 7.14
C PRO A 8 -27.34 -33.68 8.42
N SER A 9 -26.79 -34.19 9.53
CA SER A 9 -27.46 -34.23 10.83
C SER A 9 -27.76 -32.83 11.37
N ASN A 10 -28.83 -32.68 12.17
CA ASN A 10 -29.25 -31.39 12.73
C ASN A 10 -28.14 -30.67 13.51
N ARG A 11 -27.24 -31.42 14.16
CA ARG A 11 -26.07 -30.86 14.85
C ARG A 11 -25.06 -30.24 13.87
N ARG A 12 -24.81 -30.87 12.71
CA ARG A 12 -23.94 -30.31 11.66
C ARG A 12 -24.54 -29.03 11.07
N ARG A 13 -25.86 -29.02 10.83
CA ARG A 13 -26.58 -27.82 10.36
C ARG A 13 -26.49 -26.67 11.36
N ALA A 14 -26.67 -26.93 12.65
CA ALA A 14 -26.56 -25.91 13.69
C ALA A 14 -25.14 -25.33 13.78
N VAL A 15 -24.11 -26.18 13.72
CA VAL A 15 -22.70 -25.71 13.69
C VAL A 15 -22.42 -24.86 12.46
N LEU A 16 -22.87 -25.28 11.28
CA LEU A 16 -22.70 -24.50 10.04
C LEU A 16 -23.41 -23.15 10.11
N MET A 17 -24.66 -23.10 10.58
CA MET A 17 -25.38 -21.84 10.73
C MET A 17 -24.74 -20.92 11.77
N GLY A 18 -24.24 -21.48 12.88
CA GLY A 18 -23.48 -20.72 13.88
C GLY A 18 -22.20 -20.10 13.29
N ALA A 19 -21.44 -20.86 12.51
CA ALA A 19 -20.24 -20.36 11.85
C ALA A 19 -20.56 -19.25 10.83
N LEU A 20 -21.61 -19.42 10.02
CA LEU A 20 -22.07 -18.41 9.07
C LEU A 20 -22.49 -17.10 9.77
N LEU A 21 -23.20 -17.19 10.89
CA LEU A 21 -23.61 -16.02 11.66
C LEU A 21 -22.41 -15.26 12.25
N LEU A 22 -21.37 -15.97 12.68
CA LEU A 22 -20.15 -15.34 13.21
C LEU A 22 -19.31 -14.68 12.10
N LEU A 23 -19.29 -15.26 10.90
CA LEU A 23 -18.51 -14.75 9.76
C LEU A 23 -19.25 -13.66 8.96
N SER A 24 -20.58 -13.59 9.05
CA SER A 24 -21.38 -12.68 8.22
C SER A 24 -21.00 -11.21 8.37
N PRO A 25 -20.67 -10.65 9.56
CA PRO A 25 -20.29 -9.25 9.66
C PRO A 25 -19.00 -8.96 8.89
N TRP A 26 -18.00 -9.84 9.01
CA TRP A 26 -16.74 -9.68 8.28
C TRP A 26 -16.96 -9.79 6.77
N LEU A 27 -17.75 -10.78 6.30
CA LEU A 27 -18.07 -10.94 4.88
C LEU A 27 -18.82 -9.74 4.31
N LEU A 28 -19.74 -9.14 5.07
CA LEU A 28 -20.44 -7.93 4.67
C LEU A 28 -19.48 -6.75 4.53
N VAL A 29 -18.53 -6.59 5.46
CA VAL A 29 -17.47 -5.58 5.37
C VAL A 29 -16.60 -5.82 4.14
N GLN A 30 -16.19 -7.06 3.86
CA GLN A 30 -15.42 -7.38 2.65
C GLN A 30 -16.19 -7.03 1.37
N GLY A 31 -17.49 -7.34 1.31
CA GLY A 31 -18.33 -6.96 0.18
C GLY A 31 -18.45 -5.44 0.01
N TRP A 32 -18.57 -4.71 1.11
CA TRP A 32 -18.59 -3.24 1.08
C TRP A 32 -17.26 -2.65 0.61
N ILE A 33 -16.12 -3.15 1.09
CA ILE A 33 -14.79 -2.69 0.67
C ILE A 33 -14.58 -2.91 -0.83
N LEU A 34 -14.97 -4.07 -1.35
CA LEU A 34 -14.82 -4.39 -2.78
C LEU A 34 -15.53 -3.39 -3.69
N VAL A 35 -16.70 -2.91 -3.28
CA VAL A 35 -17.50 -1.94 -4.04
C VAL A 35 -17.10 -0.50 -3.74
N GLY A 36 -16.75 -0.21 -2.49
CA GLY A 36 -16.47 1.14 -2.00
C GLY A 36 -15.06 1.65 -2.30
N ALA A 37 -14.11 0.79 -2.63
CA ALA A 37 -12.71 1.14 -2.81
C ALA A 37 -12.17 0.86 -4.23
N PRO A 38 -12.75 1.45 -5.29
CA PRO A 38 -12.23 1.30 -6.65
C PRO A 38 -10.77 1.78 -6.72
N THR A 39 -9.98 1.20 -7.61
CA THR A 39 -8.60 1.65 -7.83
C THR A 39 -8.59 2.96 -8.59
N PRO A 40 -8.10 4.07 -7.99
CA PRO A 40 -7.90 5.31 -8.72
C PRO A 40 -6.77 5.14 -9.74
N GLU A 41 -6.84 5.88 -10.84
CA GLU A 41 -5.71 6.00 -11.77
C GLU A 41 -4.85 7.18 -11.31
N HIS A 42 -3.73 6.89 -10.65
CA HIS A 42 -2.74 7.90 -10.32
C HIS A 42 -1.71 7.96 -11.45
N THR A 43 -1.61 9.11 -12.13
CA THR A 43 -0.58 9.39 -13.14
C THR A 43 0.40 10.47 -12.70
N THR A 44 0.15 11.10 -11.55
CA THR A 44 0.98 12.10 -10.90
C THR A 44 0.95 11.88 -9.39
N MET A 45 1.91 12.47 -8.67
CA MET A 45 1.95 12.38 -7.20
C MET A 45 0.66 12.96 -6.57
N PRO A 46 -0.09 12.19 -5.76
CA PRO A 46 -1.27 12.69 -5.06
C PRO A 46 -0.89 13.54 -3.85
N GLU A 47 -1.82 14.39 -3.41
CA GLU A 47 -1.69 15.18 -2.18
C GLU A 47 -2.55 14.60 -1.06
N CYS A 48 -2.04 14.66 0.17
CA CYS A 48 -2.82 14.29 1.35
C CYS A 48 -3.86 15.38 1.67
N PRO A 49 -5.14 15.04 1.90
CA PRO A 49 -6.12 16.01 2.36
C PRO A 49 -5.76 16.62 3.73
N GLU A 50 -6.17 17.86 3.98
CA GLU A 50 -6.00 18.50 5.28
C GLU A 50 -6.62 17.68 6.42
N GLN A 51 -5.93 17.61 7.56
CA GLN A 51 -6.39 16.91 8.78
C GLN A 51 -6.72 15.42 8.57
N THR A 52 -6.08 14.78 7.57
CA THR A 52 -6.18 13.34 7.35
C THR A 52 -5.55 12.52 8.49
N MET A 53 -6.17 11.39 8.81
CA MET A 53 -5.62 10.37 9.71
C MET A 53 -5.42 9.02 9.01
N ASN A 54 -5.59 8.99 7.69
CA ASN A 54 -5.47 7.80 6.83
C ASN A 54 -4.53 8.00 5.63
N CYS A 55 -3.84 9.13 5.55
CA CYS A 55 -2.83 9.44 4.53
C CYS A 55 -1.52 9.82 5.20
N ALA A 56 -0.41 9.47 4.56
CA ALA A 56 0.94 9.88 4.92
C ALA A 56 1.71 10.21 3.64
N SER A 57 2.60 11.20 3.71
CA SER A 57 3.45 11.59 2.59
C SER A 57 4.79 12.14 3.06
N LEU A 58 5.80 11.98 2.20
CA LEU A 58 7.14 12.52 2.37
C LEU A 58 7.56 13.14 1.02
N SER A 59 7.82 14.44 1.02
CA SER A 59 8.30 15.19 -0.14
C SER A 59 9.25 16.30 0.30
N SER A 60 9.97 16.92 -0.64
CA SER A 60 10.91 18.00 -0.33
C SER A 60 10.23 19.27 0.20
N SER A 61 8.94 19.48 -0.11
CA SER A 61 8.17 20.65 0.31
C SER A 61 7.29 20.43 1.52
N GLU A 62 6.82 19.20 1.73
CA GLU A 62 5.85 18.86 2.77
C GLU A 62 6.04 17.42 3.27
N THR A 63 5.78 17.23 4.56
CA THR A 63 5.76 15.93 5.23
C THR A 63 4.46 15.81 6.03
N VAL A 64 3.66 14.79 5.75
CA VAL A 64 2.37 14.54 6.41
C VAL A 64 2.43 13.21 7.15
N ARG A 65 2.24 13.26 8.48
CA ARG A 65 2.21 12.09 9.38
C ARG A 65 3.47 11.21 9.35
N MET A 66 4.57 11.75 8.83
CA MET A 66 5.90 11.16 8.80
C MET A 66 6.87 12.01 9.65
N ASP A 67 8.03 11.47 10.02
CA ASP A 67 9.08 12.26 10.69
C ASP A 67 9.69 13.29 9.72
N ALA A 68 9.68 14.57 10.10
CA ALA A 68 10.25 15.67 9.32
C ALA A 68 11.79 15.63 9.23
N GLY A 69 12.45 14.76 10.00
CA GLY A 69 13.89 14.52 9.93
C GLY A 69 14.32 13.55 8.82
N LEU A 70 13.39 12.89 8.13
CA LEU A 70 13.71 11.96 7.06
C LEU A 70 14.24 12.70 5.83
N THR A 71 15.35 12.21 5.27
CA THR A 71 15.91 12.76 4.03
C THR A 71 15.00 12.45 2.84
N THR A 72 14.87 13.42 1.93
CA THR A 72 14.17 13.27 0.65
C THR A 72 15.15 13.12 -0.52
N VAL A 73 16.44 12.97 -0.23
CA VAL A 73 17.51 12.75 -1.20
C VAL A 73 18.28 11.52 -0.78
N ILE A 74 18.39 10.55 -1.70
CA ILE A 74 19.13 9.32 -1.51
C ILE A 74 20.45 9.42 -2.27
N GLU A 75 21.58 9.22 -1.56
CA GLU A 75 22.95 9.22 -2.11
C GLU A 75 23.23 7.94 -2.94
N ALA A 76 22.40 7.70 -3.95
CA ALA A 76 22.48 6.58 -4.88
C ALA A 76 21.80 6.97 -6.20
N ASN A 77 22.22 6.34 -7.29
CA ASN A 77 21.62 6.62 -8.59
C ASN A 77 20.20 6.07 -8.68
N ILE A 78 19.38 6.66 -9.56
CA ILE A 78 17.95 6.34 -9.66
C ILE A 78 17.69 4.86 -10.00
N SER A 79 18.61 4.19 -10.69
CA SER A 79 18.45 2.77 -11.02
C SER A 79 18.53 1.89 -9.78
N GLU A 80 19.46 2.18 -8.87
CA GLU A 80 19.62 1.43 -7.61
C GLU A 80 18.44 1.66 -6.67
N VAL A 81 18.01 2.92 -6.55
CA VAL A 81 16.84 3.29 -5.74
C VAL A 81 15.56 2.65 -6.30
N TRP A 82 15.42 2.60 -7.62
CA TRP A 82 14.29 1.94 -8.27
C TRP A 82 14.28 0.43 -8.04
N THR A 83 15.43 -0.25 -8.14
CA THR A 83 15.52 -1.68 -7.80
C THR A 83 15.17 -1.94 -6.34
N ALA A 84 15.63 -1.11 -5.40
CA ALA A 84 15.26 -1.26 -4.00
C ALA A 84 13.77 -1.06 -3.74
N TRP A 85 13.12 -0.15 -4.48
CA TRP A 85 11.66 -0.01 -4.47
C TRP A 85 10.96 -1.27 -5.00
N GLU A 86 11.41 -1.82 -6.13
CA GLU A 86 10.85 -3.05 -6.72
C GLU A 86 10.98 -4.24 -5.75
N ASP A 87 12.17 -4.46 -5.19
CA ASP A 87 12.43 -5.54 -4.24
C ASP A 87 11.56 -5.39 -2.97
N TRP A 88 11.55 -4.18 -2.37
CA TRP A 88 10.76 -3.92 -1.17
C TRP A 88 9.26 -4.10 -1.42
N SER A 89 8.76 -3.67 -2.58
CA SER A 89 7.34 -3.78 -2.90
C SER A 89 6.91 -5.21 -3.18
N GLU A 90 7.76 -6.03 -3.80
CA GLU A 90 7.53 -7.48 -3.97
C GLU A 90 7.53 -8.19 -2.60
N ASP A 91 8.53 -7.93 -1.75
CA ASP A 91 8.63 -8.53 -0.41
C ASP A 91 7.43 -8.20 0.48
N ASN A 92 6.82 -7.02 0.29
CA ASN A 92 5.62 -6.59 1.01
C ASN A 92 4.31 -6.96 0.29
N GLY A 93 4.38 -7.65 -0.85
CA GLY A 93 3.21 -8.17 -1.57
C GLY A 93 2.29 -7.07 -2.14
N LEU A 94 2.86 -5.93 -2.52
CA LEU A 94 2.11 -4.87 -3.18
C LEU A 94 1.66 -5.34 -4.57
N ARG A 95 0.48 -4.89 -5.00
CA ARG A 95 -0.08 -5.19 -6.31
C ARG A 95 0.15 -4.03 -7.25
N ASP A 96 0.81 -4.29 -8.37
CA ASP A 96 1.13 -3.27 -9.37
C ASP A 96 -0.12 -2.73 -10.04
N VAL A 97 -0.16 -1.41 -10.25
CA VAL A 97 -1.22 -0.72 -11.00
C VAL A 97 -0.61 -0.01 -12.21
N LEU A 98 0.43 0.78 -11.99
CA LEU A 98 1.11 1.53 -13.03
C LEU A 98 2.58 1.69 -12.66
N ASP A 99 3.47 1.42 -13.62
CA ASP A 99 4.84 1.91 -13.62
C ASP A 99 5.03 2.76 -14.87
N ASP A 100 5.57 3.97 -14.67
CA ASP A 100 5.84 4.89 -15.76
C ASP A 100 7.26 5.46 -15.66
N THR A 101 7.89 5.60 -16.81
CA THR A 101 9.18 6.28 -16.95
C THR A 101 8.90 7.62 -17.59
N GLN A 102 8.95 8.66 -16.76
CA GLN A 102 8.62 10.01 -17.19
C GLN A 102 9.79 10.63 -17.97
N THR A 103 9.60 11.87 -18.41
CA THR A 103 10.62 12.62 -19.15
C THR A 103 11.86 12.81 -18.27
N ASP A 104 13.05 12.88 -18.86
CA ASP A 104 14.33 13.09 -18.15
C ASP A 104 14.79 11.95 -17.23
N GLY A 105 14.23 10.75 -17.40
CA GLY A 105 14.68 9.54 -16.69
C GLY A 105 14.06 9.36 -15.30
N GLU A 106 13.12 10.22 -14.93
CA GLU A 106 12.31 10.08 -13.72
C GLU A 106 11.48 8.79 -13.74
N ARG A 107 11.18 8.28 -12.55
CA ARG A 107 10.40 7.05 -12.37
C ARG A 107 9.20 7.30 -11.49
N PHE A 108 8.06 6.76 -11.88
CA PHE A 108 6.82 6.85 -11.15
C PHE A 108 6.20 5.45 -11.02
N SER A 109 5.70 5.11 -9.83
CA SER A 109 4.98 3.86 -9.61
C SER A 109 3.75 4.12 -8.75
N HIS A 110 2.66 3.46 -9.11
CA HIS A 110 1.48 3.31 -8.27
C HIS A 110 1.23 1.83 -8.04
N ARG A 111 1.20 1.44 -6.77
CA ARG A 111 0.90 0.09 -6.32
C ARG A 111 -0.13 0.10 -5.19
N VAL A 112 -0.71 -1.06 -4.92
CA VAL A 112 -1.76 -1.25 -3.91
C VAL A 112 -1.33 -2.25 -2.87
N ALA A 113 -1.23 -1.81 -1.62
CA ALA A 113 -1.07 -2.70 -0.49
C ALA A 113 -2.44 -3.11 0.06
N ILE A 114 -2.51 -4.30 0.66
CA ILE A 114 -3.72 -4.80 1.32
C ILE A 114 -3.45 -5.01 2.78
N THR A 115 -4.19 -4.27 3.62
CA THR A 115 -4.04 -4.40 5.07
C THR A 115 -4.37 -5.81 5.56
N PRO A 116 -3.66 -6.32 6.58
CA PRO A 116 -4.00 -7.59 7.20
C PRO A 116 -5.42 -7.58 7.79
N PHE A 117 -6.08 -8.75 7.83
CA PHE A 117 -7.41 -9.00 8.40
C PHE A 117 -8.60 -8.29 7.73
N TRP A 118 -8.61 -6.96 7.67
CA TRP A 118 -9.71 -6.19 7.07
C TRP A 118 -9.58 -6.01 5.56
N ARG A 119 -8.39 -6.19 5.00
CA ARG A 119 -8.13 -6.13 3.56
C ARG A 119 -8.49 -4.79 2.91
N PHE A 120 -8.39 -3.69 3.65
CA PHE A 120 -8.48 -2.36 3.06
C PHE A 120 -7.37 -2.18 2.01
N PRO A 121 -7.72 -1.71 0.80
CA PRO A 121 -6.73 -1.31 -0.19
C PRO A 121 -6.20 0.08 0.15
N ASP A 122 -4.88 0.16 0.25
CA ASP A 122 -4.15 1.40 0.41
C ASP A 122 -3.32 1.64 -0.84
N ASP A 123 -3.36 2.86 -1.35
CA ASP A 123 -2.50 3.28 -2.43
C ASP A 123 -1.10 3.59 -1.89
N VAL A 124 -0.08 3.16 -2.63
CA VAL A 124 1.32 3.50 -2.40
C VAL A 124 1.84 4.05 -3.72
N VAL A 125 2.25 5.31 -3.70
CA VAL A 125 2.72 6.03 -4.89
C VAL A 125 4.11 6.56 -4.60
N VAL A 126 5.03 6.33 -5.53
CA VAL A 126 6.40 6.83 -5.46
C VAL A 126 6.74 7.60 -6.73
N HIS A 127 7.53 8.65 -6.57
CA HIS A 127 8.13 9.41 -7.67
C HIS A 127 9.59 9.67 -7.34
N PHE A 128 10.48 9.27 -8.24
CA PHE A 128 11.91 9.43 -8.12
C PHE A 128 12.43 10.28 -9.26
N ALA A 129 13.22 11.29 -8.93
CA ALA A 129 13.81 12.21 -9.90
C ALA A 129 15.33 12.25 -9.75
N VAL A 130 16.02 12.39 -10.87
CA VAL A 130 17.48 12.46 -10.91
C VAL A 130 17.96 13.79 -10.31
N GLN A 131 18.90 13.73 -9.36
CA GLN A 131 19.51 14.89 -8.74
C GLN A 131 21.04 14.78 -8.77
N GLY A 132 21.62 14.98 -9.95
CA GLY A 132 23.06 14.73 -10.16
C GLY A 132 23.35 13.24 -10.14
N ASP A 133 24.22 12.80 -9.22
CA ASP A 133 24.50 11.38 -8.97
C ASP A 133 23.53 10.76 -7.94
N ASP A 134 22.73 11.61 -7.28
CA ASP A 134 21.77 11.24 -6.24
C ASP A 134 20.34 11.17 -6.79
N THR A 135 19.41 10.68 -5.96
CA THR A 135 17.99 10.55 -6.32
C THR A 135 17.11 11.31 -5.33
N ALA A 136 16.32 12.25 -5.83
CA ALA A 136 15.26 12.88 -5.06
C ALA A 136 14.04 11.95 -5.01
N ILE A 137 13.49 11.75 -3.80
CA ILE A 137 12.35 10.85 -3.58
C ILE A 137 11.12 11.62 -3.09
N THR A 138 9.96 11.23 -3.60
CA THR A 138 8.65 11.63 -3.09
C THR A 138 7.81 10.38 -2.87
N LEU A 139 7.28 10.21 -1.67
CA LEU A 139 6.53 9.03 -1.24
C LEU A 139 5.14 9.44 -0.77
N TYR A 140 4.16 8.61 -1.09
CA TYR A 140 2.77 8.80 -0.68
C TYR A 140 2.15 7.44 -0.33
N SER A 141 1.37 7.40 0.75
CA SER A 141 0.51 6.25 1.02
C SER A 141 -0.78 6.66 1.71
N ALA A 142 -1.91 6.14 1.22
CA ALA A 142 -3.22 6.45 1.78
C ALA A 142 -4.23 5.32 1.64
N SER A 143 -5.05 5.15 2.67
CA SER A 143 -6.21 4.26 2.61
C SER A 143 -7.33 4.88 1.81
N ARG A 144 -7.91 4.13 0.87
CA ARG A 144 -9.05 4.60 0.04
C ARG A 144 -10.33 4.80 0.83
N LEU A 145 -10.45 4.06 1.93
CA LEU A 145 -11.61 4.04 2.80
C LEU A 145 -11.21 4.30 4.24
N GLY A 146 -12.17 4.82 5.00
CA GLY A 146 -11.99 5.11 6.41
C GLY A 146 -11.37 6.48 6.64
N GLN A 147 -11.49 6.93 7.89
CA GLN A 147 -10.93 8.20 8.33
C GLN A 147 -9.56 8.01 8.99
N SER A 148 -9.23 6.77 9.39
CA SER A 148 -7.95 6.45 10.04
C SER A 148 -7.40 5.12 9.53
N ASP A 149 -6.08 5.04 9.44
CA ASP A 149 -5.30 3.85 9.06
C ASP A 149 -4.61 3.16 10.26
N LEU A 150 -4.84 3.65 11.49
CA LEU A 150 -4.19 3.17 12.72
C LEU A 150 -2.65 3.16 12.67
N GLY A 151 -2.04 4.04 11.86
CA GLY A 151 -0.59 4.13 11.70
C GLY A 151 -0.03 3.28 10.56
N VAL A 152 -0.84 2.48 9.88
CA VAL A 152 -0.34 1.55 8.85
C VAL A 152 0.38 2.26 7.69
N ASN A 153 -0.14 3.39 7.21
CA ASN A 153 0.50 4.11 6.10
C ASN A 153 1.80 4.80 6.50
N PRO A 154 1.90 5.55 7.62
CA PRO A 154 3.19 6.09 8.03
C PRO A 154 4.22 4.99 8.36
N ASP A 155 3.85 3.93 9.10
CA ASP A 155 4.76 2.81 9.38
C ASP A 155 5.30 2.16 8.09
N ARG A 156 4.45 2.06 7.06
CA ARG A 156 4.83 1.55 5.75
C ARG A 156 5.83 2.46 5.05
N LEU A 157 5.57 3.77 5.04
CA LEU A 157 6.48 4.72 4.41
C LEU A 157 7.80 4.84 5.16
N GLU A 158 7.81 4.71 6.49
CA GLU A 158 9.04 4.63 7.29
C GLU A 158 9.85 3.37 6.93
N ASN A 159 9.17 2.22 6.79
CA ASN A 159 9.81 0.97 6.39
C ASN A 159 10.36 1.02 4.96
N LEU A 160 9.60 1.60 4.02
CA LEU A 160 10.05 1.84 2.65
C LEU A 160 11.26 2.78 2.64
N HIS A 161 11.18 3.92 3.34
CA HIS A 161 12.27 4.89 3.42
C HIS A 161 13.57 4.25 3.92
N ALA A 162 13.48 3.45 4.98
CA ALA A 162 14.63 2.70 5.49
C ALA A 162 15.24 1.76 4.45
N ALA A 163 14.43 1.09 3.63
CA ALA A 163 14.91 0.23 2.54
C ALA A 163 15.62 1.05 1.44
N LEU A 164 15.10 2.22 1.07
CA LEU A 164 15.71 3.10 0.07
C LEU A 164 17.04 3.69 0.56
N VAL A 165 17.11 4.10 1.83
CA VAL A 165 18.35 4.64 2.44
C VAL A 165 19.42 3.55 2.57
N ALA A 166 19.04 2.29 2.82
CA ALA A 166 19.99 1.20 2.95
C ALA A 166 20.83 0.96 1.69
N VAL A 167 20.35 1.38 0.51
CA VAL A 167 21.08 1.32 -0.77
C VAL A 167 22.40 2.11 -0.70
N GLN A 168 22.42 3.23 0.01
CA GLN A 168 23.61 4.06 0.18
C GLN A 168 24.73 3.32 0.91
N ALA A 169 24.38 2.44 1.85
CA ALA A 169 25.35 1.71 2.67
C ALA A 169 26.06 0.57 1.92
N THR A 170 25.60 0.25 0.71
CA THR A 170 26.18 -0.77 -0.18
C THR A 170 27.15 -0.22 -1.22
N ASN A 171 27.31 1.12 -1.29
CA ASN A 171 28.19 1.83 -2.22
C ASN A 171 29.55 2.23 -1.60
#